data_AF-A0A1M3IBL8-F1
#
_entry.id   AF-A0A1M3IBL8-F1
#
_cell.length_a   1.000
_cell.length_b   1.000
_cell.length_c   1.000
_cell.angle_alpha   90.00
_cell.angle_beta   90.00
_cell.angle_gamma   90.00
#
_symmetry.space_group_name_H-M   'P 1'
#
loop_
_entity.id
_entity.type
_entity.pdbx_description
1 polymer ?
#
loop_
_entity_poly.entity_id
_entity_poly.type
_entity_poly.pdbx_seq_one_letter_code
_entity_poly.pdbx_strand_id
1 'polypeptide(L)'
;MQQLPAFAQTCSCEKDSSLILLDCTPLVFDNQAKLYWSYNCDSSWLTFKHAEITKIIFSLGDGLQGYTGRLGFSYATEYHTTFWIRNNVISGCCEPPEYYLFNKKNGSEIKNVGRLIFYSEDKKFPFVIGITNSNYDTSSVKFKGYKTISIVNVDKNKIYKIPLPPKLAKETLKADIYYPELLFSEPILKNGVVALSYSVTGKKEEKIRIDLNKYLKN
;
A
#
# COMPACT_ATOMS: atom_id res chain seq x y z
N MET A 1 -18.08 16.29 -31.60
CA MET A 1 -17.52 15.06 -32.20
C MET A 1 -16.13 14.89 -31.62
N GLN A 2 -15.97 14.02 -30.63
CA GLN A 2 -14.65 13.70 -30.06
C GLN A 2 -13.98 12.67 -30.97
N GLN A 3 -12.78 13.02 -31.46
CA GLN A 3 -11.92 12.11 -32.22
C GLN A 3 -11.47 10.97 -31.31
N LEU A 4 -11.77 9.74 -31.74
CA LEU A 4 -11.20 8.51 -31.21
C LEU A 4 -9.68 8.51 -31.50
N PRO A 5 -8.82 8.14 -30.54
CA PRO A 5 -7.39 8.02 -30.81
C PRO A 5 -7.14 6.86 -31.80
N ALA A 6 -6.19 7.12 -32.70
CA ALA A 6 -5.77 6.23 -33.77
C ALA A 6 -5.34 4.84 -33.24
N PHE A 7 -5.62 3.81 -34.06
CA PHE A 7 -5.30 2.39 -33.92
C PHE A 7 -4.21 2.06 -32.87
N ALA A 8 -4.62 1.82 -31.63
CA ALA A 8 -3.78 1.12 -30.67
C ALA A 8 -3.51 -0.29 -31.21
N GLN A 9 -2.25 -0.62 -31.45
CA GLN A 9 -1.88 -1.98 -31.88
C GLN A 9 -2.27 -2.96 -30.75
N THR A 10 -2.91 -4.06 -31.10
CA THR A 10 -3.38 -5.06 -30.11
C THR A 10 -2.23 -5.97 -29.72
N CYS A 11 -1.60 -5.68 -28.59
CA CYS A 11 -0.73 -6.59 -27.86
C CYS A 11 -1.62 -7.34 -26.85
N SER A 12 -1.88 -8.64 -27.08
CA SER A 12 -2.64 -9.50 -26.16
C SER A 12 -1.72 -10.18 -25.15
N CYS A 13 -2.22 -10.50 -23.94
CA CYS A 13 -1.46 -11.22 -22.90
C CYS A 13 -0.76 -12.50 -23.43
N GLU A 14 -1.32 -13.12 -24.47
CA GLU A 14 -0.81 -14.36 -25.07
C GLU A 14 0.35 -14.17 -26.07
N LYS A 15 0.62 -12.95 -26.57
CA LYS A 15 1.50 -12.73 -27.74
C LYS A 15 2.79 -11.97 -27.48
N ASP A 16 2.99 -11.39 -26.30
CA ASP A 16 4.21 -10.63 -26.01
C ASP A 16 5.04 -11.30 -24.91
N SER A 17 6.23 -11.77 -25.29
CA SER A 17 7.16 -12.48 -24.40
C SER A 17 7.61 -11.66 -23.18
N SER A 18 7.51 -10.33 -23.25
CA SER A 18 7.83 -9.42 -22.15
C SER A 18 6.67 -9.25 -21.16
N LEU A 19 5.45 -9.61 -21.54
CA LEU A 19 4.23 -9.54 -20.73
C LEU A 19 3.80 -10.89 -20.14
N ILE A 20 4.51 -11.99 -20.44
CA ILE A 20 4.23 -13.36 -19.95
C ILE A 20 4.17 -13.47 -18.42
N LEU A 21 4.79 -12.54 -17.68
CA LEU A 21 4.78 -12.52 -16.22
C LEU A 21 3.52 -11.89 -15.61
N LEU A 22 2.60 -11.38 -16.42
CA LEU A 22 1.39 -10.70 -15.96
C LEU A 22 0.22 -11.67 -15.92
N ASP A 23 -0.29 -11.93 -14.71
CA ASP A 23 -1.53 -12.65 -14.53
C ASP A 23 -2.71 -11.76 -14.94
N CYS A 24 -3.27 -12.04 -16.12
CA CYS A 24 -4.46 -11.36 -16.63
C CYS A 24 -5.77 -11.93 -16.03
N THR A 25 -5.68 -12.90 -15.12
CA THR A 25 -6.84 -13.45 -14.43
C THR A 25 -7.43 -12.40 -13.50
N PRO A 26 -8.73 -12.08 -13.64
CA PRO A 26 -9.38 -11.18 -12.71
C PRO A 26 -9.35 -11.73 -11.29
N LEU A 27 -8.81 -10.94 -10.37
CA LEU A 27 -9.00 -11.17 -8.94
C LEU A 27 -10.48 -10.89 -8.62
N VAL A 28 -11.15 -11.85 -7.99
CA VAL A 28 -12.56 -11.73 -7.59
C VAL A 28 -12.65 -11.61 -6.08
N PHE A 29 -13.21 -10.49 -5.61
CA PHE A 29 -13.47 -10.19 -4.21
C PHE A 29 -14.73 -10.91 -3.69
N ASP A 30 -14.89 -11.00 -2.37
CA ASP A 30 -16.02 -11.67 -1.73
C ASP A 30 -17.39 -11.09 -2.15
N ASN A 31 -17.43 -9.79 -2.47
CA ASN A 31 -18.61 -9.07 -2.92
C ASN A 31 -18.79 -9.12 -4.44
N GLN A 32 -18.13 -10.05 -5.13
CA GLN A 32 -18.16 -10.24 -6.59
C GLN A 32 -17.57 -9.06 -7.39
N ALA A 33 -16.99 -8.07 -6.72
CA ALA A 33 -16.19 -7.06 -7.38
C ALA A 33 -14.93 -7.71 -7.96
N LYS A 34 -14.45 -7.18 -9.07
CA LYS A 34 -13.30 -7.70 -9.82
C LYS A 34 -12.23 -6.64 -9.92
N LEU A 35 -10.98 -7.08 -9.79
CA LEU A 35 -9.80 -6.28 -10.06
C LEU A 35 -8.96 -6.99 -11.11
N TYR A 36 -8.69 -6.33 -12.23
CA TYR A 36 -7.94 -6.95 -13.31
C TYR A 36 -7.16 -5.91 -14.09
N TRP A 37 -6.02 -6.34 -14.59
CA TRP A 37 -5.24 -5.53 -15.51
C TRP A 37 -5.74 -5.70 -16.95
N SER A 38 -5.57 -4.65 -17.74
CA SER A 38 -5.82 -4.62 -19.17
C SER A 38 -4.71 -3.84 -19.87
N TYR A 39 -4.48 -4.14 -21.15
CA TYR A 39 -3.28 -3.73 -21.86
C TYR A 39 -3.58 -3.47 -23.34
N ASN A 40 -2.79 -2.59 -23.93
CA ASN A 40 -2.53 -2.53 -25.36
C ASN A 40 -1.02 -2.33 -25.59
N CYS A 41 -0.59 -2.11 -26.83
CA CYS A 41 0.84 -1.91 -27.08
C CYS A 41 1.40 -0.61 -26.48
N ASP A 42 0.55 0.35 -26.12
CA ASP A 42 0.96 1.69 -25.69
C ASP A 42 0.76 1.92 -24.19
N SER A 43 0.04 1.04 -23.49
CA SER A 43 -0.38 1.30 -22.12
C SER A 43 -0.89 0.05 -21.41
N SER A 44 -0.90 0.13 -20.09
CA SER A 44 -1.61 -0.81 -19.22
C SER A 44 -2.46 -0.06 -18.20
N TRP A 45 -3.54 -0.67 -17.74
CA TRP A 45 -4.39 -0.09 -16.72
C TRP A 45 -5.07 -1.12 -15.82
N LEU A 46 -5.20 -0.76 -14.55
CA LEU A 46 -5.84 -1.57 -13.52
C LEU A 46 -7.30 -1.15 -13.39
N THR A 47 -8.19 -2.08 -13.68
CA THR A 47 -9.64 -1.86 -13.69
C THR A 47 -10.29 -2.49 -12.47
N PHE A 48 -11.06 -1.69 -11.75
CA PHE A 48 -12.04 -2.15 -10.77
C PHE A 48 -13.43 -2.26 -11.45
N LYS A 49 -14.12 -3.37 -11.24
CA LYS A 49 -15.50 -3.58 -11.73
C LYS A 49 -16.40 -4.16 -10.65
N HIS A 50 -17.58 -3.60 -10.44
CA HIS A 50 -18.59 -4.14 -9.52
C HIS A 50 -19.99 -3.74 -10.00
N ALA A 51 -20.82 -4.74 -10.34
CA ALA A 51 -22.08 -4.52 -11.07
C ALA A 51 -21.85 -3.64 -12.32
N GLU A 52 -22.61 -2.55 -12.46
CA GLU A 52 -22.49 -1.59 -13.57
C GLU A 52 -21.32 -0.60 -13.40
N ILE A 53 -20.64 -0.59 -12.26
CA ILE A 53 -19.53 0.32 -12.00
C ILE A 53 -18.27 -0.29 -12.63
N THR A 54 -17.65 0.46 -13.55
CA THR A 54 -16.33 0.16 -14.10
C THR A 54 -15.43 1.39 -13.93
N LYS A 55 -14.25 1.21 -13.34
CA LYS A 55 -13.33 2.30 -13.05
C LYS A 55 -11.89 1.88 -13.26
N ILE A 56 -11.15 2.68 -14.03
CA ILE A 56 -9.69 2.59 -14.07
C ILE A 56 -9.16 3.28 -12.81
N ILE A 57 -8.48 2.51 -11.96
CA ILE A 57 -7.92 3.03 -10.71
C ILE A 57 -6.44 3.38 -10.83
N PHE A 58 -5.79 2.92 -11.90
CA PHE A 58 -4.39 3.22 -12.21
C PHE A 58 -4.07 2.91 -13.67
N SER A 59 -3.11 3.62 -14.26
CA SER A 59 -2.60 3.34 -15.60
C SER A 59 -1.10 3.62 -15.71
N LEU A 60 -0.42 2.86 -16.55
CA LEU A 60 0.93 3.11 -17.05
C LEU A 60 0.84 3.45 -18.53
N GLY A 61 1.50 4.54 -18.93
CA GLY A 61 1.55 4.98 -20.31
C GLY A 61 2.65 4.30 -21.13
N ASP A 62 2.89 4.86 -22.31
CA ASP A 62 3.82 4.34 -23.29
C ASP A 62 5.25 4.22 -22.74
N GLY A 63 5.93 3.14 -23.14
CA GLY A 63 7.25 2.74 -22.66
C GLY A 63 7.31 2.15 -21.24
N LEU A 64 6.19 2.11 -20.50
CA LEU A 64 6.14 1.56 -19.12
C LEU A 64 5.30 0.29 -18.96
N GLN A 65 4.61 -0.17 -20.00
CA GLN A 65 3.77 -1.35 -20.03
C GLN A 65 4.51 -2.64 -19.60
N GLY A 66 5.79 -2.78 -19.96
CA GLY A 66 6.64 -3.91 -19.53
C GLY A 66 6.94 -3.94 -18.02
N TYR A 67 6.65 -2.88 -17.29
CA TYR A 67 6.78 -2.82 -15.82
C TYR A 67 5.46 -3.05 -15.09
N THR A 68 4.40 -3.44 -15.78
CA THR A 68 3.11 -3.63 -15.12
C THR A 68 3.20 -4.67 -14.02
N GLY A 69 2.44 -4.49 -12.93
CA GLY A 69 2.52 -5.33 -11.74
C GLY A 69 3.79 -5.11 -10.90
N ARG A 70 4.85 -4.55 -11.47
CA ARG A 70 6.12 -4.21 -10.79
C ARG A 70 6.21 -2.75 -10.43
N LEU A 71 5.71 -1.87 -11.29
CA LEU A 71 5.63 -0.43 -11.11
C LEU A 71 4.18 -0.03 -10.87
N GLY A 72 3.98 0.90 -9.94
CA GLY A 72 2.66 1.40 -9.64
C GLY A 72 1.82 0.43 -8.83
N PHE A 73 0.52 0.40 -9.11
CA PHE A 73 -0.45 -0.28 -8.28
C PHE A 73 -0.38 -1.81 -8.40
N SER A 74 -0.32 -2.50 -7.26
CA SER A 74 -0.40 -3.95 -7.16
C SER A 74 -1.35 -4.33 -6.02
N TYR A 75 -2.13 -5.39 -6.20
CA TYR A 75 -3.02 -5.88 -5.15
C TYR A 75 -2.21 -6.35 -3.94
N ALA A 76 -2.67 -5.99 -2.73
CA ALA A 76 -2.06 -6.43 -1.49
C ALA A 76 -2.98 -7.36 -0.70
N THR A 77 -4.16 -6.89 -0.27
CA THR A 77 -5.08 -7.70 0.55
C THR A 77 -6.53 -7.17 0.50
N GLU A 78 -7.47 -8.03 0.87
CA GLU A 78 -8.91 -7.78 0.91
C GLU A 78 -9.46 -7.81 2.34
N TYR A 79 -10.27 -6.80 2.68
CA TYR A 79 -11.05 -6.70 3.91
C TYR A 79 -12.55 -6.66 3.61
N HIS A 80 -13.40 -6.55 4.64
CA HIS A 80 -14.84 -6.71 4.49
C HIS A 80 -15.47 -5.67 3.54
N THR A 81 -15.11 -4.39 3.69
CA THR A 81 -15.66 -3.29 2.87
C THR A 81 -14.63 -2.62 1.97
N THR A 82 -13.35 -2.99 2.13
CA THR A 82 -12.22 -2.31 1.50
C THR A 82 -11.19 -3.29 0.96
N PHE A 83 -10.35 -2.82 0.05
CA PHE A 83 -9.19 -3.55 -0.44
C PHE A 83 -7.98 -2.63 -0.51
N TRP A 84 -6.80 -3.23 -0.50
CA TRP A 84 -5.54 -2.52 -0.45
C TRP A 84 -4.78 -2.66 -1.76
N ILE A 85 -4.21 -1.53 -2.16
CA ILE A 85 -3.30 -1.45 -3.28
C ILE A 85 -1.96 -0.91 -2.78
N ARG A 86 -0.90 -1.66 -3.07
CA ARG A 86 0.49 -1.25 -2.89
C ARG A 86 0.93 -0.49 -4.13
N ASN A 87 1.46 0.71 -3.96
CA ASN A 87 2.07 1.52 -5.02
C ASN A 87 3.59 1.31 -5.01
N ASN A 88 4.08 0.52 -5.96
CA ASN A 88 5.49 0.24 -6.15
C ASN A 88 6.16 1.38 -6.93
N VAL A 89 7.40 1.68 -6.58
CA VAL A 89 8.26 2.62 -7.32
C VAL A 89 9.31 1.87 -8.15
N ILE A 90 9.86 2.52 -9.18
CA ILE A 90 10.81 1.91 -10.12
C ILE A 90 12.03 1.34 -9.38
N SER A 91 12.43 0.12 -9.75
CA SER A 91 13.66 -0.52 -9.27
C SER A 91 14.88 0.34 -9.63
N GLY A 92 15.50 0.95 -8.63
CA GLY A 92 16.68 1.81 -8.82
C GLY A 92 16.81 2.96 -7.81
N CYS A 93 15.77 3.29 -7.03
CA CYS A 93 15.89 4.26 -5.94
C CYS A 93 15.08 3.85 -4.70
N CYS A 94 15.61 4.22 -3.54
CA CYS A 94 15.41 3.63 -2.22
C CYS A 94 14.05 3.89 -1.56
N GLU A 95 13.02 4.30 -2.30
CA GLU A 95 11.74 4.65 -1.69
C GLU A 95 10.88 3.40 -1.44
N PRO A 96 10.38 3.17 -0.22
CA PRO A 96 9.43 2.10 0.01
C PRO A 96 8.11 2.38 -0.70
N PRO A 97 7.34 1.33 -0.97
CA PRO A 97 5.98 1.47 -1.47
C PRO A 97 5.08 2.22 -0.49
N GLU A 98 4.14 2.98 -1.05
CA GLU A 98 3.00 3.51 -0.30
C GLU A 98 1.78 2.63 -0.50
N TYR A 99 0.83 2.70 0.45
CA TYR A 99 -0.35 1.85 0.43
C TYR A 99 -1.61 2.67 0.46
N TYR A 100 -2.56 2.27 -0.37
CA TYR A 100 -3.80 2.97 -0.62
C TYR A 100 -4.98 2.06 -0.30
N LEU A 101 -5.96 2.63 0.39
CA LEU A 101 -7.21 1.98 0.77
C LEU A 101 -8.28 2.33 -0.25
N PHE A 102 -8.92 1.32 -0.83
CA PHE A 102 -10.01 1.49 -1.79
C PHE A 102 -11.31 0.88 -1.28
N ASN A 103 -12.44 1.48 -1.66
CA ASN A 103 -13.77 0.98 -1.33
C ASN A 103 -14.19 -0.14 -2.28
N LYS A 104 -14.55 -1.33 -1.77
CA LYS A 104 -14.97 -2.48 -2.59
C LYS A 104 -16.33 -2.33 -3.26
N LYS A 105 -17.15 -1.36 -2.86
CA LYS A 105 -18.47 -1.12 -3.46
C LYS A 105 -18.36 -0.34 -4.77
N ASN A 106 -17.40 0.58 -4.89
CA ASN A 106 -17.36 1.55 -6.00
C ASN A 106 -15.95 1.83 -6.56
N GLY A 107 -14.89 1.23 -6.01
CA GLY A 107 -13.51 1.44 -6.46
C GLY A 107 -12.98 2.86 -6.21
N SER A 108 -13.60 3.64 -5.32
CA SER A 108 -13.05 4.94 -4.92
C SER A 108 -11.88 4.75 -3.96
N GLU A 109 -10.79 5.47 -4.20
CA GLU A 109 -9.75 5.64 -3.19
C GLU A 109 -10.37 6.32 -1.96
N ILE A 110 -10.11 5.75 -0.79
CA ILE A 110 -10.54 6.28 0.51
C ILE A 110 -9.40 7.10 1.13
N LYS A 111 -8.17 6.57 1.08
CA LYS A 111 -6.98 7.24 1.64
C LYS A 111 -5.66 6.60 1.22
N ASN A 112 -4.60 7.39 1.31
CA ASN A 112 -3.22 6.93 1.45
C ASN A 112 -2.93 6.62 2.94
N VAL A 113 -2.49 5.40 3.23
CA VAL A 113 -2.12 4.91 4.58
C VAL A 113 -0.62 5.11 4.86
N GLY A 114 0.15 5.46 3.84
CA GLY A 114 1.59 5.68 3.89
C GLY A 114 2.36 4.37 3.80
N ARG A 115 3.51 4.34 4.46
CA ARG A 115 4.45 3.22 4.45
C ARG A 115 4.10 2.25 5.57
N LEU A 116 4.23 0.95 5.34
CA LEU A 116 3.82 -0.06 6.31
C LEU A 116 4.94 -0.51 7.22
N ILE A 117 4.55 -0.78 8.47
CA ILE A 117 5.35 -1.52 9.44
C ILE A 117 4.76 -2.93 9.59
N PHE A 118 3.43 -3.03 9.65
CA PHE A 118 2.72 -4.29 9.87
C PHE A 118 1.28 -4.18 9.36
N TYR A 119 0.76 -5.24 8.76
CA TYR A 119 -0.68 -5.41 8.53
C TYR A 119 -1.13 -6.76 9.07
N SER A 120 -2.37 -6.83 9.53
CA SER A 120 -2.94 -8.09 9.99
C SER A 120 -3.52 -8.87 8.82
N GLU A 121 -3.07 -10.11 8.63
CA GLU A 121 -3.75 -11.07 7.74
C GLU A 121 -4.99 -11.70 8.40
N ASP A 122 -5.08 -11.65 9.74
CA ASP A 122 -6.28 -12.09 10.46
C ASP A 122 -7.39 -11.04 10.30
N LYS A 123 -8.42 -11.39 9.52
CA LYS A 123 -9.61 -10.57 9.27
C LYS A 123 -10.38 -10.20 10.54
N LYS A 124 -10.17 -10.88 11.68
CA LYS A 124 -10.72 -10.47 12.99
C LYS A 124 -10.10 -9.16 13.50
N PHE A 125 -8.90 -8.83 13.04
CA PHE A 125 -8.19 -7.61 13.36
C PHE A 125 -7.93 -6.82 12.08
N PRO A 126 -8.95 -6.17 11.49
CA PRO A 126 -8.81 -5.38 10.25
C PRO A 126 -8.02 -4.10 10.50
N PHE A 127 -6.71 -4.25 10.68
CA PHE A 127 -5.78 -3.17 10.97
C PHE A 127 -4.53 -3.20 10.16
N VAL A 128 -4.04 -1.99 9.99
CA VAL A 128 -2.70 -1.76 9.51
C VAL A 128 -1.99 -0.74 10.40
N ILE A 129 -0.70 -0.98 10.60
CA ILE A 129 0.22 -0.12 11.31
C ILE A 129 1.19 0.42 10.27
N GLY A 130 1.19 1.73 10.12
CA GLY A 130 2.04 2.42 9.18
C GLY A 130 2.68 3.65 9.79
N ILE A 131 3.55 4.26 9.00
CA ILE A 131 4.12 5.55 9.28
C ILE A 131 3.89 6.44 8.06
N THR A 132 3.30 7.60 8.31
CA THR A 132 3.04 8.57 7.25
C THR A 132 4.15 9.60 7.30
N ASN A 133 4.89 9.75 6.21
CA ASN A 133 5.85 10.83 6.07
C ASN A 133 5.08 12.10 5.68
N SER A 134 4.37 12.72 6.63
CA SER A 134 3.52 13.89 6.33
C SER A 134 4.31 15.10 5.79
N ASN A 135 5.64 15.02 5.74
CA ASN A 135 6.54 16.08 5.30
C ASN A 135 7.54 15.58 4.24
N TYR A 136 7.17 14.63 3.38
CA TYR A 136 7.89 14.49 2.10
C TYR A 136 7.51 15.66 1.20
N ASP A 137 7.95 16.86 1.61
CA ASP A 137 8.02 17.99 0.73
C ASP A 137 9.22 17.72 -0.16
N THR A 138 8.93 17.31 -1.40
CA THR A 138 9.91 17.05 -2.47
C THR A 138 10.77 18.29 -2.77
N SER A 139 10.41 19.47 -2.25
CA SER A 139 11.20 20.69 -2.32
C SER A 139 12.08 20.96 -1.09
N SER A 140 11.99 20.14 -0.03
CA SER A 140 12.80 20.28 1.18
C SER A 140 13.78 19.11 1.37
N VAL A 141 15.06 19.41 1.21
CA VAL A 141 16.22 18.50 1.28
C VAL A 141 16.45 17.90 2.69
N LYS A 142 15.49 17.95 3.61
CA LYS A 142 15.68 17.55 5.02
C LYS A 142 14.54 16.68 5.53
N PHE A 143 14.80 15.37 5.58
CA PHE A 143 13.97 14.41 6.29
C PHE A 143 13.86 14.80 7.78
N LYS A 144 12.65 15.01 8.28
CA LYS A 144 12.39 15.45 9.67
C LYS A 144 12.16 14.29 10.64
N GLY A 145 12.50 13.07 10.23
CA GLY A 145 12.30 11.88 11.03
C GLY A 145 10.83 11.55 11.24
N TYR A 146 10.56 10.36 11.75
CA TYR A 146 9.22 9.95 12.10
C TYR A 146 8.87 10.37 13.53
N LYS A 147 7.64 10.85 13.74
CA LYS A 147 7.17 11.32 15.06
C LYS A 147 6.06 10.45 15.64
N THR A 148 5.25 9.83 14.80
CA THR A 148 4.06 9.09 15.22
C THR A 148 3.89 7.85 14.38
N ILE A 149 3.45 6.75 15.00
CA ILE A 149 2.93 5.57 14.29
C ILE A 149 1.43 5.77 14.09
N SER A 150 0.95 5.45 12.89
CA SER A 150 -0.47 5.46 12.52
C SER A 150 -1.02 4.04 12.62
N ILE A 151 -2.10 3.86 13.37
CA ILE A 151 -2.88 2.63 13.48
C ILE A 151 -4.20 2.86 12.75
N VAL A 152 -4.44 2.15 11.67
CA VAL A 152 -5.59 2.36 10.79
C VAL A 152 -6.55 1.19 10.91
N ASN A 153 -7.74 1.42 11.47
CA ASN A 153 -8.86 0.49 11.39
C ASN A 153 -9.44 0.60 9.98
N VAL A 154 -9.20 -0.42 9.14
CA VAL A 154 -9.53 -0.34 7.70
C VAL A 154 -11.02 -0.45 7.44
N ASP A 155 -11.75 -1.21 8.25
CA ASP A 155 -13.20 -1.34 8.12
C ASP A 155 -13.94 -0.08 8.56
N LYS A 156 -13.47 0.58 9.62
CA LYS A 156 -14.10 1.80 10.16
C LYS A 156 -13.55 3.09 9.58
N ASN A 157 -12.54 3.00 8.72
CA ASN A 157 -11.85 4.17 8.15
C ASN A 157 -11.23 5.11 9.22
N LYS A 158 -10.94 4.62 10.43
CA LYS A 158 -10.42 5.42 11.56
C LYS A 158 -8.90 5.33 11.68
N ILE A 159 -8.25 6.44 12.00
CA ILE A 159 -6.80 6.52 12.21
C ILE A 159 -6.54 6.96 13.65
N TYR A 160 -5.70 6.19 14.33
CA TYR A 160 -5.18 6.52 15.66
C TYR A 160 -3.69 6.76 15.54
N LYS A 161 -3.20 7.83 16.15
CA LYS A 161 -1.77 8.15 16.15
C LYS A 161 -1.20 7.94 17.54
N ILE A 162 -0.12 7.18 17.63
CA ILE A 162 0.66 7.06 18.86
C ILE A 162 2.02 7.73 18.65
N PRO A 163 2.52 8.51 19.62
CA PRO A 163 3.85 9.10 19.51
C PRO A 163 4.92 8.01 19.53
N LEU A 164 5.96 8.17 18.70
CA LEU A 164 7.15 7.34 18.80
C LEU A 164 7.89 7.66 20.10
N PRO A 165 8.51 6.66 20.76
CA PRO A 165 9.42 6.89 21.86
C PRO A 165 10.50 7.91 21.45
N PRO A 166 10.81 8.93 22.27
CA PRO A 166 11.72 10.02 21.88
C PRO A 166 13.10 9.56 21.40
N LYS A 167 13.59 8.44 21.94
CA LYS A 167 14.85 7.81 21.52
C LYS A 167 14.75 7.25 20.10
N LEU A 168 13.70 6.46 19.82
CA LEU A 168 13.45 5.89 18.50
C LEU A 168 13.25 7.00 17.47
N ALA A 169 12.43 8.02 17.77
CA ALA A 169 12.22 9.17 16.90
C ALA A 169 13.54 9.86 16.50
N LYS A 170 14.50 9.99 17.45
CA LYS A 170 15.83 10.54 17.15
C LYS A 170 16.68 9.63 16.26
N GLU A 171 16.57 8.32 16.39
CA GLU A 171 17.28 7.39 15.49
C GLU A 171 16.73 7.44 14.07
N THR A 172 15.42 7.65 13.91
CA THR A 172 14.85 7.83 12.57
C THR A 172 15.43 9.05 11.85
N LEU A 173 15.87 10.10 12.57
CA LEU A 173 16.52 11.27 11.95
C LEU A 173 17.93 10.96 11.42
N LYS A 174 18.62 9.99 12.02
CA LYS A 174 20.02 9.66 11.70
C LYS A 174 20.12 8.62 10.60
N ALA A 175 19.10 7.78 10.54
CA ALA A 175 19.09 6.67 9.64
C ALA A 175 18.40 7.12 8.36
N ASP A 176 19.04 6.91 7.20
CA ASP A 176 18.42 6.99 5.87
C ASP A 176 17.44 5.81 5.71
N ILE A 177 16.58 5.59 6.70
CA ILE A 177 15.62 4.50 6.75
C ILE A 177 14.41 4.96 5.96
N TYR A 178 14.54 4.76 4.67
CA TYR A 178 13.42 4.86 3.77
C TYR A 178 12.35 3.83 4.16
N TYR A 179 12.74 2.60 4.53
CA TYR A 179 11.87 1.46 4.87
C TYR A 179 11.55 1.38 6.38
N PRO A 180 10.41 1.92 6.86
CA PRO A 180 10.12 1.98 8.29
C PRO A 180 9.99 0.62 8.99
N GLU A 181 9.69 -0.45 8.25
CA GLU A 181 9.69 -1.81 8.75
C GLU A 181 11.06 -2.23 9.30
N LEU A 182 12.17 -1.70 8.75
CA LEU A 182 13.53 -2.00 9.21
C LEU A 182 13.86 -1.38 10.58
N LEU A 183 13.02 -0.47 11.08
CA LEU A 183 13.15 0.06 12.44
C LEU A 183 12.76 -0.98 13.50
N PHE A 184 12.05 -2.03 13.09
CA PHE A 184 11.46 -3.01 13.98
C PHE A 184 11.90 -4.42 13.62
N SER A 185 11.99 -5.29 14.63
CA SER A 185 12.00 -6.73 14.39
C SER A 185 10.60 -7.20 13.98
N GLU A 186 10.49 -8.44 13.50
CA GLU A 186 9.22 -9.01 13.05
C GLU A 186 8.10 -8.78 14.09
N PRO A 187 7.03 -8.06 13.71
CA PRO A 187 5.92 -7.79 14.61
C PRO A 187 5.20 -9.06 15.07
N ILE A 188 4.85 -9.12 16.37
CA ILE A 188 4.11 -10.26 16.94
C ILE A 188 2.70 -9.82 17.29
N LEU A 189 1.69 -10.44 16.67
CA LEU A 189 0.28 -10.29 17.03
C LEU A 189 -0.17 -11.46 17.91
N LYS A 190 -0.54 -11.18 19.17
CA LYS A 190 -1.10 -12.18 20.09
C LYS A 190 -2.25 -11.58 20.90
N ASN A 191 -3.40 -12.26 20.89
CA ASN A 191 -4.59 -11.88 21.66
C ASN A 191 -5.03 -10.41 21.44
N GLY A 192 -4.94 -9.92 20.20
CA GLY A 192 -5.28 -8.54 19.86
C GLY A 192 -4.26 -7.50 20.31
N VAL A 193 -3.07 -7.91 20.74
CA VAL A 193 -1.96 -6.99 21.04
C VAL A 193 -0.86 -7.20 20.01
N VAL A 194 -0.45 -6.12 19.33
CA VAL A 194 0.74 -6.10 18.48
C VAL A 194 1.92 -5.60 19.29
N ALA A 195 3.01 -6.36 19.28
CA ALA A 195 4.29 -5.95 19.83
C ALA A 195 5.27 -5.60 18.71
N LEU A 196 5.71 -4.34 18.67
CA LEU A 196 6.77 -3.85 17.79
C LEU A 196 8.06 -3.75 18.61
N SER A 197 8.95 -4.73 18.42
CA SER A 197 10.29 -4.72 19.00
C SER A 197 11.21 -3.79 18.23
N TYR A 198 12.02 -2.97 18.91
CA TYR A 198 13.04 -2.14 18.28
C TYR A 198 14.31 -2.10 19.14
N SER A 199 15.46 -1.89 18.51
CA SER A 199 16.73 -1.67 19.21
C SER A 199 17.36 -0.38 18.73
N VAL A 200 17.85 0.43 19.68
CA VAL A 200 18.64 1.62 19.40
C VAL A 200 20.11 1.26 19.61
N THR A 201 21.02 1.70 18.74
CA THR A 201 22.46 1.37 18.78
C THR A 201 23.03 1.43 20.20
N GLY A 202 23.65 0.32 20.62
CA GLY A 202 24.27 0.18 21.95
C GLY A 202 23.29 -0.01 23.11
N LYS A 203 22.02 -0.34 22.85
CA LYS A 203 21.00 -0.55 23.89
C LYS A 203 20.27 -1.88 23.76
N LYS A 204 19.65 -2.28 24.87
CA LYS A 204 18.74 -3.43 24.93
C LYS A 204 17.50 -3.16 24.06
N GLU A 205 16.94 -4.25 23.53
CA GLU A 205 15.67 -4.24 22.81
C GLU A 205 14.55 -3.66 23.69
N GLU A 206 13.79 -2.73 23.13
CA GLU A 206 12.59 -2.12 23.71
C GLU A 206 11.35 -2.50 22.88
N LYS A 207 10.14 -2.38 23.45
CA LYS A 207 8.89 -2.81 22.78
C LYS A 207 7.80 -1.75 22.86
N ILE A 208 7.17 -1.45 21.72
CA ILE A 208 5.91 -0.72 21.66
C ILE A 208 4.78 -1.76 21.65
N ARG A 209 3.86 -1.68 22.61
CA ARG A 209 2.69 -2.56 22.68
C ARG A 209 1.43 -1.80 22.28
N ILE A 210 0.73 -2.32 21.28
CA ILE A 210 -0.47 -1.73 20.71
C ILE A 210 -1.63 -2.69 20.94
N ASP A 211 -2.54 -2.33 21.84
CA ASP A 211 -3.77 -3.09 22.08
C ASP A 211 -4.83 -2.72 21.06
N LEU A 212 -5.01 -3.56 20.04
CA LEU A 212 -5.93 -3.37 18.93
C LEU A 212 -7.40 -3.31 19.40
N ASN A 213 -7.74 -3.94 20.53
CA ASN A 213 -9.12 -3.94 21.03
C ASN A 213 -9.60 -2.53 21.39
N LYS A 214 -8.68 -1.64 21.80
CA LYS A 214 -8.97 -0.22 22.06
C LYS A 214 -9.41 0.54 20.81
N TYR A 215 -9.03 0.04 19.64
CA TYR A 215 -9.23 0.69 18.35
C TYR A 215 -10.31 -0.02 17.50
N LEU A 216 -10.70 -1.27 17.86
CA LEU A 216 -11.80 -2.00 17.18
C LEU A 216 -13.16 -1.66 17.73
N LYS A 217 -13.28 -1.46 19.05
CA LYS A 217 -14.57 -1.48 19.72
C LYS A 217 -15.43 -0.21 19.57
N ASN A 218 -14.96 0.81 18.82
CA ASN A 218 -15.69 2.08 18.62
C ASN A 218 -16.07 2.30 17.17
#